data_AF-T0RK11-F1
#
_entry.id   AF-T0RK11-F1
#
_cell.length_a   1.000
_cell.length_b   1.000
_cell.length_c   1.000
_cell.angle_alpha   90.00
_cell.angle_beta   90.00
_cell.angle_gamma   90.00
#
_symmetry.space_group_name_H-M   'P 1'
#
loop_
_entity.id
_entity.type
_entity.pdbx_description
1 polymer ?
#
loop_
_entity_poly.entity_id
_entity_poly.type
_entity_poly.pdbx_seq_one_letter_code
_entity_poly.pdbx_strand_id
1 'polypeptide(L)'
;MGKGSLRDKSQRHSLILSLLKSEDYWTTELLCQKLSISHRTIMRDLAELREIGHPIDSDKGRGGGISLRGRWGLTKLLLNNEEVISMLVSLAVTEAIGTPILGGNLKSIRNRISDSFPLDQKNLIRKLRGRIYVGKLASSEVLNSYMAPKDSILGDLNIAFFHEKVLVMKYKDGQDKISEREVEPQIILLNWPVWYFLCWDRTKNDKRLFRVDRILKIKLTNQNFALRNPGNLTKGLEEYFEQL
;
A
#
# COMPACT_ATOMS: atom_id res chain seq x y z
N MET A 1 4.15 -44.24 18.11
CA MET A 1 3.78 -43.54 16.85
C MET A 1 3.39 -42.11 17.20
N GLY A 2 4.25 -41.14 16.86
CA GLY A 2 4.21 -39.77 17.38
C GLY A 2 3.22 -38.86 16.64
N LYS A 3 2.34 -38.20 17.41
CA LYS A 3 1.42 -37.16 16.95
C LYS A 3 2.23 -35.92 16.53
N GLY A 4 2.44 -35.75 15.23
CA GLY A 4 3.00 -34.53 14.66
C GLY A 4 2.04 -33.36 14.87
N SER A 5 2.34 -32.51 15.85
CA SER A 5 1.78 -31.15 15.92
C SER A 5 1.97 -30.50 14.55
N LEU A 6 0.89 -30.09 13.88
CA LEU A 6 0.94 -29.19 12.72
C LEU A 6 1.61 -27.89 13.17
N ARG A 7 2.94 -27.84 13.02
CA ARG A 7 3.85 -26.96 13.77
C ARG A 7 4.03 -25.57 13.16
N ASP A 8 3.20 -25.18 12.19
CA ASP A 8 3.07 -23.77 11.83
C ASP A 8 1.58 -23.40 11.67
N LYS A 9 1.17 -22.40 12.47
CA LYS A 9 -0.16 -21.78 12.39
C LYS A 9 -0.46 -21.29 10.98
N SER A 10 0.56 -20.74 10.30
CA SER A 10 0.47 -20.25 8.92
C SER A 10 0.15 -21.37 7.95
N GLN A 11 0.83 -22.51 8.07
CA GLN A 11 0.56 -23.69 7.24
C GLN A 11 -0.87 -24.22 7.45
N ARG A 12 -1.34 -24.25 8.71
CA ARG A 12 -2.71 -24.69 9.02
C ARG A 12 -3.76 -23.74 8.45
N HIS A 13 -3.55 -22.43 8.56
CA HIS A 13 -4.40 -21.41 7.93
C HIS A 13 -4.47 -21.58 6.40
N SER A 14 -3.33 -21.83 5.74
CA SER A 14 -3.30 -22.12 4.30
C SER A 14 -4.10 -23.38 3.94
N LEU A 15 -3.99 -24.45 4.76
CA LEU A 15 -4.75 -25.69 4.54
C LEU A 15 -6.26 -25.49 4.74
N ILE A 16 -6.68 -24.76 5.77
CA ILE A 16 -8.10 -24.41 5.98
C ILE A 16 -8.65 -23.70 4.74
N LEU A 17 -7.94 -22.67 4.26
CA LEU A 17 -8.36 -21.93 3.07
C LEU A 17 -8.37 -22.79 1.80
N SER A 18 -7.45 -23.73 1.66
CA SER A 18 -7.45 -24.66 0.53
C SER A 18 -8.67 -25.58 0.54
N LEU A 19 -9.08 -26.08 1.71
CA LEU A 19 -10.29 -26.90 1.86
C LEU A 19 -11.54 -26.08 1.56
N LEU A 20 -11.67 -24.88 2.14
CA LEU A 20 -12.83 -24.02 1.90
C LEU A 20 -12.96 -23.54 0.44
N LYS A 21 -11.91 -23.68 -0.38
CA LYS A 21 -11.93 -23.43 -1.83
C LYS A 21 -12.33 -24.66 -2.65
N SER A 22 -12.25 -25.87 -2.09
CA SER A 22 -12.45 -27.10 -2.86
C SER A 22 -13.90 -27.54 -2.95
N GLU A 23 -14.74 -27.14 -2.00
CA GLU A 23 -16.16 -27.54 -1.91
C GLU A 23 -17.02 -26.35 -1.51
N ASP A 24 -18.31 -26.41 -1.84
CA ASP A 24 -19.27 -25.34 -1.53
C ASP A 24 -19.50 -25.15 -0.03
N TYR A 25 -19.45 -26.23 0.76
CA TYR A 25 -19.68 -26.19 2.21
C TYR A 25 -18.86 -27.25 2.94
N TRP A 26 -18.37 -26.88 4.12
CA TRP A 26 -17.70 -27.78 5.06
C TRP A 26 -18.36 -27.75 6.42
N THR A 27 -18.61 -28.90 7.04
CA THR A 27 -18.99 -28.92 8.46
C THR A 27 -17.75 -28.74 9.34
N THR A 28 -17.94 -28.21 10.54
CA THR A 28 -16.85 -28.06 11.51
C THR A 28 -16.24 -29.41 11.86
N GLU A 29 -17.06 -30.46 11.95
CA GLU A 29 -16.65 -31.84 12.23
C GLU A 29 -15.73 -32.39 11.13
N LEU A 30 -16.09 -32.19 9.86
CA LEU A 30 -15.28 -32.65 8.72
C LEU A 30 -13.93 -31.92 8.65
N LEU A 31 -13.91 -30.61 8.92
CA LEU A 31 -12.65 -29.84 8.99
C LEU A 31 -11.76 -30.33 10.14
N CYS A 32 -12.35 -30.59 11.32
CA CYS A 32 -11.61 -31.16 12.45
C CYS A 32 -10.99 -32.51 12.09
N GLN A 33 -11.74 -33.38 11.40
CA GLN A 33 -11.28 -34.69 10.98
C GLN A 33 -10.16 -34.59 9.94
N LYS A 34 -10.34 -33.80 8.87
CA LYS A 34 -9.36 -33.64 7.78
C LYS A 34 -8.05 -33.04 8.27
N LEU A 35 -8.13 -32.06 9.16
CA LEU A 35 -6.95 -31.36 9.70
C LEU A 35 -6.42 -32.01 10.97
N SER A 36 -7.09 -33.03 11.51
CA SER A 36 -6.74 -33.68 12.79
C SER A 36 -6.58 -32.69 13.95
N ILE A 37 -7.50 -31.72 14.08
CA ILE A 37 -7.51 -30.68 15.11
C ILE A 37 -8.82 -30.66 15.90
N SER A 38 -8.81 -30.00 17.06
CA SER A 38 -10.01 -29.87 17.89
C SER A 38 -10.97 -28.78 17.38
N HIS A 39 -12.25 -28.92 17.74
CA HIS A 39 -13.30 -27.93 17.46
C HIS A 39 -12.92 -26.52 17.94
N ARG A 40 -12.33 -26.41 19.14
CA ARG A 40 -11.83 -25.13 19.68
C ARG A 40 -10.75 -24.50 18.79
N THR A 41 -9.86 -25.32 18.23
CA THR A 41 -8.75 -24.85 17.38
C THR A 41 -9.28 -24.34 16.05
N ILE A 42 -10.15 -25.11 15.37
CA ILE A 42 -10.73 -24.67 14.09
C ILE A 42 -11.57 -23.41 14.26
N MET A 43 -12.37 -23.28 15.32
CA MET A 43 -13.18 -22.08 15.55
C MET A 43 -12.32 -20.84 15.80
N ARG A 44 -11.22 -20.99 16.56
CA ARG A 44 -10.26 -19.90 16.75
C ARG A 44 -9.58 -19.52 15.43
N ASP A 45 -9.09 -20.50 14.68
CA ASP A 45 -8.39 -20.23 13.42
C ASP A 45 -9.33 -19.61 12.36
N LEU A 46 -10.60 -20.04 12.29
CA LEU A 46 -11.62 -19.43 11.42
C LEU A 46 -11.92 -18.00 11.85
N ALA A 47 -11.98 -17.71 13.15
CA ALA A 47 -12.15 -16.35 13.66
C ALA A 47 -10.96 -15.46 13.27
N GLU A 48 -9.74 -15.94 13.46
CA GLU A 48 -8.52 -15.21 13.05
C GLU A 48 -8.46 -15.00 11.53
N LEU A 49 -8.85 -15.99 10.73
CA LEU A 49 -8.94 -15.84 9.27
C LEU A 49 -9.98 -14.79 8.87
N ARG A 50 -11.11 -14.69 9.59
CA ARG A 50 -12.09 -13.60 9.39
C ARG A 50 -11.52 -12.24 9.79
N GLU A 51 -10.80 -12.15 10.91
CA GLU A 51 -10.13 -10.91 11.34
C GLU A 51 -9.07 -10.44 10.32
N ILE A 52 -8.37 -11.38 9.69
CA ILE A 52 -7.42 -11.10 8.59
C ILE A 52 -8.16 -10.80 7.28
N GLY A 53 -9.46 -11.12 7.21
CA GLY A 53 -10.35 -10.67 6.14
C GLY A 53 -10.76 -11.68 5.10
N HIS A 54 -10.65 -12.97 5.40
CA HIS A 54 -11.21 -14.01 4.55
C HIS A 54 -12.74 -14.01 4.68
N PRO A 55 -13.49 -14.06 3.55
CA PRO A 55 -14.96 -14.00 3.55
C PRO A 55 -15.57 -15.35 3.91
N ILE A 56 -15.31 -15.80 5.13
CA ILE A 56 -15.78 -17.08 5.65
C ILE A 56 -17.15 -16.89 6.28
N ASP A 57 -18.19 -17.41 5.64
CA ASP A 57 -19.52 -17.47 6.20
C ASP A 57 -19.75 -18.81 6.92
N SER A 58 -20.72 -18.81 7.83
CA SER A 58 -21.18 -20.02 8.50
C SER A 58 -22.70 -19.95 8.58
N ASP A 59 -23.36 -20.88 7.90
CA ASP A 59 -24.83 -20.97 7.94
C ASP A 59 -25.28 -22.11 8.86
N LYS A 60 -26.41 -21.93 9.55
CA LYS A 60 -26.99 -22.93 10.47
C LYS A 60 -28.25 -23.53 9.85
N GLY A 61 -28.25 -24.85 9.60
CA GLY A 61 -29.42 -25.57 9.07
C GLY A 61 -29.07 -26.89 8.38
N ARG A 62 -30.09 -27.60 7.86
CA ARG A 62 -29.88 -28.81 7.03
C ARG A 62 -29.20 -28.41 5.72
N GLY A 63 -27.96 -28.88 5.50
CA GLY A 63 -27.11 -28.47 4.38
C GLY A 63 -26.28 -27.21 4.64
N GLY A 64 -26.34 -26.64 5.84
CA GLY A 64 -25.49 -25.51 6.26
C GLY A 64 -24.07 -25.94 6.57
N GLY A 65 -23.12 -25.02 6.45
CA GLY A 65 -21.72 -25.27 6.69
C GLY A 65 -20.89 -23.99 6.66
N ILE A 66 -19.59 -24.17 6.84
CA ILE A 66 -18.56 -23.15 6.69
C ILE A 66 -18.19 -23.11 5.21
N SER A 67 -18.24 -21.92 4.62
CA SER A 67 -17.90 -21.73 3.21
C SER A 67 -17.20 -20.41 3.00
N LEU A 68 -16.53 -20.26 1.86
CA LEU A 68 -16.22 -18.94 1.33
C LEU A 68 -17.49 -18.41 0.66
N ARG A 69 -17.97 -17.25 1.10
CA ARG A 69 -19.21 -16.63 0.59
C ARG A 69 -19.26 -16.67 -0.94
N GLY A 70 -20.33 -17.24 -1.48
CA GLY A 70 -20.44 -17.75 -2.86
C GLY A 70 -19.88 -16.82 -3.93
N ARG A 71 -19.11 -17.38 -4.89
CA ARG A 71 -18.61 -16.78 -6.16
C ARG A 71 -18.19 -15.29 -6.16
N TRP A 72 -17.79 -14.72 -5.02
CA TRP A 72 -17.28 -13.36 -4.97
C TRP A 72 -15.76 -13.42 -4.76
N GLY A 73 -15.02 -13.19 -5.84
CA GLY A 73 -13.57 -13.20 -5.85
C GLY A 73 -13.04 -12.73 -7.20
N LEU A 74 -11.88 -12.07 -7.20
CA LEU A 74 -11.14 -11.77 -8.42
C LEU A 74 -10.45 -13.06 -8.88
N THR A 75 -11.01 -13.74 -9.90
CA THR A 75 -10.51 -15.03 -10.39
C THR A 75 -9.10 -14.93 -10.96
N LYS A 76 -8.78 -13.82 -11.64
CA LYS A 76 -7.43 -13.47 -12.10
C LYS A 76 -7.37 -11.97 -12.34
N LEU A 77 -6.52 -11.27 -11.60
CA LEU A 77 -6.22 -9.85 -11.81
C LEU A 77 -4.74 -9.70 -12.10
N LEU A 78 -4.42 -9.23 -13.30
CA LEU A 78 -3.05 -8.92 -13.68
C LEU A 78 -2.84 -7.43 -13.45
N LEU A 79 -2.01 -7.10 -12.47
CA LEU A 79 -1.59 -5.73 -12.19
C LEU A 79 -0.09 -5.62 -12.39
N ASN A 80 0.36 -4.52 -12.97
CA ASN A 80 1.76 -4.14 -12.95
C ASN A 80 2.14 -3.52 -11.59
N ASN A 81 3.43 -3.31 -11.34
CA ASN A 81 3.90 -2.81 -10.05
C ASN A 81 3.32 -1.42 -9.69
N GLU A 82 3.14 -0.54 -10.68
CA GLU A 82 2.63 0.83 -10.48
C GLU A 82 1.16 0.81 -10.06
N GLU A 83 0.35 -0.04 -10.69
CA GLU A 83 -1.07 -0.23 -10.36
C GLU A 83 -1.24 -0.78 -8.93
N VAL A 84 -0.42 -1.77 -8.56
CA VAL A 84 -0.42 -2.34 -7.21
C VAL A 84 -0.11 -1.28 -6.16
N ILE A 85 0.90 -0.45 -6.42
CA ILE A 85 1.31 0.61 -5.50
C ILE A 85 0.24 1.70 -5.42
N SER A 86 -0.32 2.11 -6.55
CA SER A 86 -1.41 3.09 -6.60
C SER A 86 -2.61 2.63 -5.76
N MET A 87 -2.97 1.35 -5.85
CA MET A 87 -4.02 0.75 -5.03
C MET A 87 -3.65 0.71 -3.55
N LEU A 88 -2.44 0.27 -3.19
CA LEU A 88 -1.98 0.23 -1.81
C LEU A 88 -1.92 1.62 -1.16
N VAL A 89 -1.51 2.64 -1.92
CA VAL A 89 -1.50 4.04 -1.49
C VAL A 89 -2.93 4.53 -1.30
N SER A 90 -3.83 4.25 -2.25
CA SER A 90 -5.25 4.63 -2.13
C SER A 90 -5.90 4.05 -0.86
N LEU A 91 -5.59 2.79 -0.53
CA LEU A 91 -6.03 2.15 0.71
C LEU A 91 -5.43 2.85 1.94
N ALA A 92 -4.14 3.17 1.93
CA ALA A 92 -3.48 3.86 3.03
C ALA A 92 -4.03 5.28 3.25
N VAL A 93 -4.34 6.00 2.16
CA VAL A 93 -4.97 7.33 2.23
C VAL A 93 -6.38 7.24 2.81
N THR A 94 -7.15 6.25 2.36
CA THR A 94 -8.51 6.03 2.88
C THR A 94 -8.49 5.66 4.37
N GLU A 95 -7.51 4.84 4.79
CA GLU A 95 -7.26 4.54 6.21
C GLU A 95 -6.90 5.81 6.99
N ALA A 96 -5.98 6.64 6.47
CA ALA A 96 -5.52 7.85 7.13
C ALA A 96 -6.60 8.93 7.27
N ILE A 97 -7.48 9.09 6.28
CA ILE A 97 -8.61 10.04 6.34
C ILE A 97 -9.64 9.62 7.40
N GLY A 98 -9.62 8.36 7.86
CA GLY A 98 -10.47 7.90 8.96
C GLY A 98 -11.96 7.90 8.61
N THR A 99 -12.33 7.47 7.39
CA THR A 99 -13.74 7.46 6.98
C THR A 99 -14.56 6.41 7.75
N PRO A 100 -15.62 6.81 8.47
CA PRO A 100 -16.44 5.88 9.27
C PRO A 100 -17.25 4.91 8.41
N ILE A 101 -17.46 5.20 7.13
CA ILE A 101 -18.28 4.41 6.22
C ILE A 101 -17.48 3.24 5.61
N LEU A 102 -16.17 3.40 5.39
CA LEU A 102 -15.36 2.45 4.61
C LEU A 102 -14.23 1.76 5.40
N GLY A 103 -14.05 2.09 6.69
CA GLY A 103 -12.87 1.65 7.46
C GLY A 103 -12.79 0.15 7.80
N GLY A 104 -13.91 -0.55 7.90
CA GLY A 104 -13.96 -1.89 8.50
C GLY A 104 -13.13 -2.97 7.80
N ASN A 105 -12.90 -2.85 6.48
CA ASN A 105 -12.26 -3.91 5.68
C ASN A 105 -10.93 -3.50 5.04
N LEU A 106 -10.48 -2.24 5.16
CA LEU A 106 -9.30 -1.74 4.41
C LEU A 106 -8.02 -2.49 4.76
N LYS A 107 -7.78 -2.74 6.05
CA LYS A 107 -6.62 -3.49 6.54
C LYS A 107 -6.58 -4.91 5.99
N SER A 108 -7.75 -5.56 5.96
CA SER A 108 -7.95 -6.90 5.40
C SER A 108 -7.63 -6.93 3.90
N ILE A 109 -8.19 -5.99 3.14
CA ILE A 109 -7.98 -5.87 1.69
C ILE A 109 -6.50 -5.65 1.40
N ARG A 110 -5.85 -4.72 2.12
CA ARG A 110 -4.41 -4.43 2.00
C ARG A 110 -3.55 -5.66 2.26
N ASN A 111 -3.85 -6.42 3.33
CA ASN A 111 -3.10 -7.63 3.67
C ASN A 111 -3.26 -8.69 2.59
N ARG A 112 -4.49 -8.97 2.14
CA ARG A 112 -4.78 -9.95 1.07
C ARG A 112 -4.10 -9.60 -0.25
N ILE A 113 -4.11 -8.32 -0.64
CA ILE A 113 -3.38 -7.83 -1.81
C ILE A 113 -1.89 -8.09 -1.62
N SER A 114 -1.32 -7.63 -0.50
CA SER A 114 0.12 -7.78 -0.22
C SER A 114 0.56 -9.25 -0.17
N ASP A 115 -0.31 -10.14 0.29
CA ASP A 115 -0.03 -11.58 0.41
C ASP A 115 -0.21 -12.37 -0.86
N SER A 116 -0.94 -11.82 -1.85
CA SER A 116 -1.15 -12.46 -3.14
C SER A 116 0.09 -12.46 -4.05
N PHE A 117 1.08 -11.61 -3.75
CA PHE A 117 2.28 -11.49 -4.58
C PHE A 117 3.35 -12.53 -4.25
N PRO A 118 4.07 -13.05 -5.26
CA PRO A 118 5.33 -13.78 -5.09
C PRO A 118 6.36 -13.01 -4.25
N LEU A 119 7.26 -13.72 -3.56
CA LEU A 119 8.19 -13.14 -2.58
C LEU A 119 9.13 -12.08 -3.19
N ASP A 120 9.57 -12.31 -4.42
CA ASP A 120 10.38 -11.38 -5.23
C ASP A 120 9.63 -10.06 -5.49
N GLN A 121 8.34 -10.14 -5.84
CA GLN A 121 7.50 -8.97 -6.05
C GLN A 121 7.20 -8.24 -4.74
N LYS A 122 7.01 -8.97 -3.62
CA LYS A 122 6.82 -8.36 -2.29
C LYS A 122 7.99 -7.45 -1.90
N ASN A 123 9.22 -7.80 -2.27
CA ASN A 123 10.39 -6.97 -1.99
C ASN A 123 10.39 -5.67 -2.79
N LEU A 124 10.08 -5.74 -4.08
CA LEU A 124 9.94 -4.56 -4.95
C LEU A 124 8.83 -3.63 -4.44
N ILE A 125 7.66 -4.18 -4.14
CA ILE A 125 6.52 -3.44 -3.59
C ILE A 125 6.90 -2.81 -2.26
N ARG A 126 7.57 -3.54 -1.35
CA ARG A 126 8.02 -3.01 -0.05
C ARG A 126 9.01 -1.86 -0.22
N LYS A 127 9.96 -1.98 -1.16
CA LYS A 127 10.94 -0.93 -1.49
C LYS A 127 10.25 0.34 -1.97
N LEU A 128 9.31 0.22 -2.91
CA LEU A 128 8.60 1.37 -3.48
C LEU A 128 7.60 1.98 -2.47
N ARG A 129 6.84 1.15 -1.76
CA ARG A 129 5.94 1.62 -0.68
C ARG A 129 6.71 2.34 0.42
N GLY A 130 7.92 1.89 0.77
CA GLY A 130 8.79 2.56 1.75
C GLY A 130 9.23 3.97 1.35
N ARG A 131 8.95 4.39 0.11
CA ARG A 131 9.20 5.74 -0.41
C ARG A 131 7.93 6.58 -0.51
N ILE A 132 6.77 6.10 -0.06
CA ILE A 132 5.50 6.82 -0.14
C ILE A 132 4.93 6.98 1.28
N TYR A 133 4.68 8.22 1.66
CA TYR A 133 4.21 8.61 2.99
C TYR A 133 2.88 9.33 2.88
N VAL A 134 2.03 9.11 3.88
CA VAL A 134 0.79 9.85 4.07
C VAL A 134 0.90 10.52 5.43
N GLY A 135 0.95 11.86 5.44
CA GLY A 135 1.06 12.68 6.63
C GLY A 135 -0.28 13.29 7.04
N LYS A 136 -0.22 14.27 7.95
CA LYS A 136 -1.36 15.10 8.35
C LYS A 136 -1.97 15.88 7.18
N LEU A 137 -3.21 16.34 7.38
CA LEU A 137 -3.88 17.22 6.41
C LEU A 137 -3.07 18.49 6.16
N ALA A 138 -3.11 19.00 4.93
CA ALA A 138 -2.45 20.26 4.60
C ALA A 138 -3.03 21.42 5.43
N SER A 139 -2.17 22.37 5.83
CA SER A 139 -2.60 23.57 6.55
C SER A 139 -3.47 24.47 5.67
N SER A 140 -4.30 25.31 6.29
CA SER A 140 -5.18 26.25 5.57
C SER A 140 -4.40 27.19 4.64
N GLU A 141 -3.21 27.64 5.05
CA GLU A 141 -2.32 28.47 4.23
C GLU A 141 -1.89 27.75 2.94
N VAL A 142 -1.51 26.48 3.06
CA VAL A 142 -1.13 25.64 1.91
C VAL A 142 -2.33 25.47 0.98
N LEU A 143 -3.52 25.19 1.53
CA LEU A 143 -4.76 24.99 0.77
C LEU A 143 -5.17 26.24 -0.02
N ASN A 144 -4.99 27.43 0.53
CA ASN A 144 -5.34 28.69 -0.15
C ASN A 144 -4.54 28.95 -1.44
N SER A 145 -3.37 28.32 -1.56
CA SER A 145 -2.49 28.44 -2.74
C SER A 145 -2.43 27.16 -3.57
N TYR A 146 -3.25 26.15 -3.25
CA TYR A 146 -3.22 24.86 -3.93
C TYR A 146 -3.92 24.94 -5.29
N MET A 147 -3.29 24.35 -6.30
CA MET A 147 -3.89 24.12 -7.61
C MET A 147 -3.69 22.65 -7.98
N ALA A 148 -4.65 22.06 -8.68
CA ALA A 148 -4.46 20.70 -9.19
C ALA A 148 -3.24 20.67 -10.15
N PRO A 149 -2.26 19.78 -9.95
CA PRO A 149 -1.16 19.62 -10.89
C PRO A 149 -1.65 19.19 -12.27
N LYS A 150 -0.92 19.55 -13.33
CA LYS A 150 -1.23 19.11 -14.70
C LYS A 150 -0.89 17.63 -14.88
N ASP A 151 -1.71 16.89 -15.63
CA ASP A 151 -1.48 15.46 -15.90
C ASP A 151 -0.11 15.16 -16.52
N SER A 152 0.40 16.05 -17.37
CA SER A 152 1.75 15.90 -17.96
C SER A 152 2.86 15.92 -16.90
N ILE A 153 2.73 16.77 -15.87
CA ILE A 153 3.65 16.81 -14.74
C ILE A 153 3.57 15.50 -13.96
N LEU A 154 2.36 15.01 -13.70
CA LEU A 154 2.16 13.76 -12.97
C LEU A 154 2.74 12.55 -13.72
N GLY A 155 2.54 12.48 -15.04
CA GLY A 155 3.09 11.42 -15.88
C GLY A 155 4.62 11.38 -15.85
N ASP A 156 5.27 12.52 -16.11
CA ASP A 156 6.74 12.60 -16.09
C ASP A 156 7.31 12.30 -14.70
N LEU A 157 6.66 12.80 -13.65
CA LEU A 157 7.09 12.61 -12.27
C LEU A 157 6.97 11.14 -11.83
N ASN A 158 5.90 10.45 -12.24
CA ASN A 158 5.72 9.02 -12.01
C ASN A 158 6.85 8.22 -12.67
N ILE A 159 7.14 8.49 -13.94
CA ILE A 159 8.24 7.84 -14.66
C ILE A 159 9.57 8.07 -13.91
N ALA A 160 9.85 9.31 -13.51
CA ALA A 160 11.08 9.64 -12.79
C ALA A 160 11.21 8.91 -11.45
N PHE A 161 10.11 8.83 -10.70
CA PHE A 161 10.08 8.21 -9.39
C PHE A 161 10.22 6.69 -9.45
N PHE A 162 9.42 6.03 -10.28
CA PHE A 162 9.38 4.57 -10.40
C PHE A 162 10.63 3.99 -11.07
N HIS A 163 11.20 4.71 -12.05
CA HIS A 163 12.42 4.29 -12.75
C HIS A 163 13.72 4.89 -12.19
N GLU A 164 13.65 5.55 -11.03
CA GLU A 164 14.81 6.12 -10.33
C GLU A 164 15.63 7.04 -11.28
N LYS A 165 14.93 7.86 -12.08
CA LYS A 165 15.53 8.80 -13.03
C LYS A 165 15.64 10.19 -12.45
N VAL A 166 16.77 10.83 -12.71
CA VAL A 166 16.97 12.25 -12.44
C VAL A 166 16.06 13.04 -13.38
N LEU A 167 15.44 14.09 -12.86
CA LEU A 167 14.63 15.00 -13.67
C LEU A 167 15.12 16.43 -13.52
N VAL A 168 14.93 17.22 -14.57
CA VAL A 168 15.07 18.68 -14.51
C VAL A 168 13.67 19.27 -14.45
N MET A 169 13.44 20.20 -13.53
CA MET A 169 12.15 20.87 -13.41
C MET A 169 12.30 22.39 -13.37
N LYS A 170 11.31 23.06 -13.96
CA LYS A 170 11.06 24.48 -13.74
C LYS A 170 10.07 24.60 -12.59
N TYR A 171 10.47 25.27 -11.51
CA TYR A 171 9.73 25.33 -10.25
C TYR A 171 9.44 26.77 -9.85
N LYS A 172 8.21 27.02 -9.37
CA LYS A 172 7.80 28.31 -8.78
C LYS A 172 7.73 28.16 -7.26
N ASP A 173 8.55 28.86 -6.49
CA ASP A 173 8.52 28.74 -5.04
C ASP A 173 7.36 29.54 -4.39
N GLY A 174 7.32 29.59 -3.05
CA GLY A 174 6.27 30.29 -2.31
C GLY A 174 6.34 31.81 -2.40
N GLN A 175 7.44 32.37 -2.90
CA GLN A 175 7.61 33.80 -3.17
C GLN A 175 7.50 34.07 -4.68
N ASP A 176 6.89 33.15 -5.42
CA ASP A 176 6.68 33.22 -6.86
C ASP A 176 7.97 33.27 -7.70
N LYS A 177 9.13 32.99 -7.10
CA LYS A 177 10.40 32.97 -7.81
C LYS A 177 10.53 31.68 -8.59
N ILE A 178 10.79 31.86 -9.88
CA ILE A 178 11.00 30.75 -10.80
C ILE A 178 12.47 30.34 -10.78
N SER A 179 12.70 29.04 -10.75
CA SER A 179 14.05 28.47 -10.85
C SER A 179 14.05 27.13 -11.57
N GLU A 180 15.19 26.78 -12.15
CA GLU A 180 15.43 25.45 -12.68
C GLU A 180 16.18 24.60 -11.64
N ARG A 181 15.82 23.33 -11.55
CA ARG A 181 16.34 22.38 -10.56
C ARG A 181 16.58 21.03 -11.21
N GLU A 182 17.79 20.49 -11.06
CA GLU A 182 18.07 19.08 -11.35
C GLU A 182 17.95 18.27 -10.06
N VAL A 183 17.04 17.32 -10.01
CA VAL A 183 16.66 16.65 -8.76
C VAL A 183 16.54 15.13 -8.90
N GLU A 184 16.77 14.44 -7.78
CA GLU A 184 16.57 13.00 -7.60
C GLU A 184 15.31 12.76 -6.76
N PRO A 185 14.18 12.31 -7.34
CA PRO A 185 12.92 12.02 -6.63
C PRO A 185 13.03 10.86 -5.63
N GLN A 186 13.34 11.14 -4.37
CA GLN A 186 13.60 10.09 -3.37
C GLN A 186 12.31 9.55 -2.75
N ILE A 187 11.43 10.44 -2.27
CA ILE A 187 10.24 10.10 -1.48
C ILE A 187 9.05 10.95 -1.95
N ILE A 188 7.87 10.33 -2.00
CA ILE A 188 6.58 10.99 -2.17
C ILE A 188 5.92 11.13 -0.81
N LEU A 189 5.36 12.30 -0.54
CA LEU A 189 4.55 12.58 0.64
C LEU A 189 3.20 13.17 0.23
N LEU A 190 2.14 12.68 0.84
CA LEU A 190 0.80 13.25 0.71
C LEU A 190 0.35 13.83 2.04
N ASN A 191 0.18 15.15 2.06
CA ASN A 191 -0.56 15.85 3.11
C ASN A 191 -1.85 16.32 2.48
N TRP A 192 -2.91 15.49 2.59
CA TRP A 192 -4.08 15.60 1.72
C TRP A 192 -4.65 17.03 1.67
N PRO A 193 -4.95 17.57 0.46
CA PRO A 193 -4.81 16.96 -0.87
C PRO A 193 -3.47 17.26 -1.58
N VAL A 194 -2.49 17.83 -0.87
CA VAL A 194 -1.27 18.36 -1.48
C VAL A 194 -0.17 17.30 -1.52
N TRP A 195 0.35 17.08 -2.72
CA TRP A 195 1.45 16.17 -2.97
C TRP A 195 2.79 16.89 -2.90
N TYR A 196 3.76 16.24 -2.25
CA TYR A 196 5.12 16.70 -2.11
C TYR A 196 6.09 15.62 -2.58
N PHE A 197 7.22 16.08 -3.10
CA PHE A 197 8.38 15.26 -3.41
C PHE A 197 9.56 15.72 -2.59
N LEU A 198 10.09 14.81 -1.77
CA LEU A 198 11.37 15.00 -1.11
C LEU A 198 12.45 14.48 -2.04
N CYS A 199 13.27 15.41 -2.52
CA CYS A 199 14.31 15.15 -3.49
C CYS A 199 15.69 15.46 -2.92
N TRP A 200 16.72 14.87 -3.52
CA TRP A 200 18.05 15.47 -3.49
C TRP A 200 18.15 16.49 -4.63
N ASP A 201 18.34 17.76 -4.31
CA ASP A 201 18.53 18.84 -5.29
C ASP A 201 20.01 18.98 -5.61
N ARG A 202 20.42 18.53 -6.80
CA ARG A 202 21.82 18.56 -7.25
C ARG A 202 22.31 19.99 -7.46
N THR A 203 21.40 20.90 -7.78
CA THR A 203 21.68 22.34 -7.94
C THR A 203 22.08 22.99 -6.61
N LYS A 204 21.59 22.45 -5.49
CA LYS A 204 21.86 22.96 -4.13
C LYS A 204 22.72 22.03 -3.30
N ASN A 205 22.99 20.84 -3.79
CA ASN A 205 23.69 19.77 -3.11
C ASN A 205 23.09 19.48 -1.71
N ASP A 206 21.76 19.48 -1.64
CA ASP A 206 21.04 19.25 -0.39
C ASP A 206 19.64 18.68 -0.67
N LYS A 207 19.00 18.13 0.35
CA LYS A 207 17.60 17.71 0.30
C LYS A 207 16.67 18.91 0.20
N ARG A 208 15.58 18.77 -0.56
CA ARG A 208 14.49 19.75 -0.61
C ARG A 208 13.15 19.07 -0.80
N LEU A 209 12.15 19.62 -0.12
CA LEU A 209 10.76 19.23 -0.26
C LEU A 209 10.07 20.16 -1.26
N PHE A 210 9.51 19.61 -2.32
CA PHE A 210 8.86 20.36 -3.39
C PHE A 210 7.38 20.01 -3.47
N ARG A 211 6.52 21.03 -3.48
CA ARG A 211 5.09 20.92 -3.79
C ARG A 211 4.88 20.59 -5.27
N VAL A 212 4.18 19.50 -5.59
CA VAL A 212 3.99 19.04 -6.98
C VAL A 212 3.17 20.04 -7.80
N ASP A 213 2.19 20.70 -7.19
CA ASP A 213 1.34 21.70 -7.83
C ASP A 213 2.09 22.96 -8.27
N ARG A 214 3.31 23.15 -7.77
CA ARG A 214 4.17 24.29 -8.10
C ARG A 214 5.20 24.00 -9.20
N ILE A 215 5.21 22.78 -9.73
CA ILE A 215 6.07 22.40 -10.85
C ILE A 215 5.45 22.90 -12.16
N LEU A 216 6.19 23.75 -12.87
CA LEU A 216 5.74 24.38 -14.11
C LEU A 216 6.03 23.51 -15.35
N LYS A 217 7.13 22.75 -15.32
CA LYS A 217 7.58 21.87 -16.40
C LYS A 217 8.55 20.83 -15.86
N ILE A 218 8.50 19.61 -16.40
CA ILE A 218 9.49 18.56 -16.18
C ILE A 218 10.18 18.24 -17.51
N LYS A 219 11.45 17.86 -17.42
CA LYS A 219 12.22 17.19 -18.47
C LYS A 219 12.91 15.99 -17.84
N LEU A 220 12.56 14.80 -18.30
CA LEU A 220 13.23 13.57 -17.91
C LEU A 220 14.66 13.55 -18.44
N THR A 221 15.58 13.06 -17.62
CA THR A 221 16.96 12.79 -18.06
C THR A 221 17.18 11.29 -18.21
N ASN A 222 18.27 10.91 -18.88
CA ASN A 222 18.66 9.51 -18.98
C ASN A 222 19.44 9.01 -17.75
N GLN A 223 19.81 9.90 -16.82
CA GLN A 223 20.60 9.56 -15.65
C GLN A 223 19.75 8.86 -14.60
N ASN A 224 20.30 7.81 -13.99
CA ASN A 224 19.74 7.19 -12.81
C ASN A 224 20.35 7.79 -11.54
N PHE A 225 19.61 7.74 -10.45
CA PHE A 225 20.13 8.03 -9.12
C PHE A 225 20.04 6.78 -8.24
N ALA A 226 20.85 6.74 -7.18
CA ALA A 226 20.72 5.74 -6.13
C ALA A 226 19.84 6.27 -5.00
N LEU A 227 19.05 5.38 -4.40
CA LEU A 227 18.25 5.76 -3.24
C LEU A 227 19.15 6.13 -2.06
N ARG A 228 18.84 7.27 -1.45
CA ARG A 228 19.50 7.74 -0.24
C ARG A 228 18.80 7.19 0.99
N ASN A 229 19.51 7.17 2.12
CA ASN A 229 18.94 6.72 3.38
C ASN A 229 17.72 7.60 3.74
N PRO A 230 16.51 7.02 3.92
CA PRO A 230 15.30 7.78 4.22
C PRO A 230 15.41 8.61 5.49
N GLY A 231 16.00 8.09 6.57
CA GLY A 231 16.13 8.82 7.84
C GLY A 231 16.99 10.08 7.72
N ASN A 232 18.04 10.05 6.89
CA ASN A 232 18.84 11.25 6.62
C ASN A 232 18.06 12.28 5.78
N LEU A 233 17.24 11.81 4.85
CA LEU A 233 16.41 12.67 4.01
C LEU A 233 15.29 13.34 4.80
N THR A 234 14.61 12.62 5.69
CA THR A 234 13.46 13.16 6.42
C THR A 234 13.83 14.00 7.64
N LYS A 235 15.10 13.91 8.11
CA LYS A 235 15.58 14.69 9.26
C LYS A 235 15.34 16.20 9.09
N GLY A 236 14.74 16.88 10.06
CA GLY A 236 14.41 18.30 9.98
C GLY A 236 13.18 18.63 9.14
N LEU A 237 12.42 17.63 8.69
CA LEU A 237 11.13 17.75 8.00
C LEU A 237 10.03 16.98 8.73
N GLU A 238 10.25 16.60 9.99
CA GLU A 238 9.39 15.67 10.74
C GLU A 238 7.93 16.12 10.77
N GLU A 239 7.68 17.44 10.89
CA GLU A 239 6.34 18.02 10.88
C GLU A 239 5.49 17.62 9.67
N TYR A 240 6.13 17.38 8.52
CA TYR A 240 5.47 16.96 7.29
C TYR A 240 5.14 15.46 7.29
N PHE A 241 5.93 14.65 7.99
CA PHE A 241 5.86 13.19 8.00
C PHE A 241 5.12 12.62 9.21
N GLU A 242 4.67 13.45 10.15
CA GLU A 242 3.79 13.02 11.23
C GLU A 242 2.52 12.38 10.63
N GLN A 243 2.30 11.11 10.98
CA GLN A 243 1.09 10.38 10.58
C GLN A 243 -0.10 10.88 11.40
N LEU A 244 -1.30 10.81 10.81
CA LEU A 244 -2.57 11.03 11.52
C LEU A 244 -2.77 9.99 12.63
#